data_AF-A0ABD5G7H6-F1
#
_entry.id   AF-A0ABD5G7H6-F1
#
_cell.length_a   1.000
_cell.length_b   1.000
_cell.length_c   1.000
_cell.angle_alpha   90.00
_cell.angle_beta   90.00
_cell.angle_gamma   90.00
#
_symmetry.space_group_name_H-M   'P 1'
#
loop_
_entity.id
_entity.type
_entity.pdbx_description
1 polymer ?
#
loop_
_entity_poly.entity_id
_entity_poly.type
_entity_poly.pdbx_seq_one_letter_code
_entity_poly.pdbx_strand_id
1 'polypeptide(L)'
;MLDDEVLRVIHEHHEHCDGTGYPRQLSEAAIGRLSRVVCITNHFDGLCNPRDPRAGLSPHEALKQMFALHRSRFDDVMLKAFIRCMGVYPPGSLVQLEDDRYGLVLGMHPSQPLKPTLILYDSQVPKEEALIVDLEREPRLAIASALRPAQVPPEALDYLNPRQRITYYIDPRTRG
;
A
#
# COMPACT_ATOMS: atom_id res chain seq x y z
N MET A 1 6.04 21.13 -22.84
CA MET A 1 6.46 19.77 -23.20
C MET A 1 6.68 19.01 -21.91
N LEU A 2 6.34 17.72 -21.86
CA LEU A 2 6.73 16.87 -20.73
C LEU A 2 8.24 16.62 -20.79
N ASP A 3 8.85 16.47 -19.62
CA ASP A 3 10.27 16.14 -19.49
C ASP A 3 10.59 14.76 -20.10
N ASP A 4 11.75 14.60 -20.71
CA ASP A 4 12.16 13.36 -21.40
C ASP A 4 12.20 12.16 -20.44
N GLU A 5 12.56 12.38 -19.16
CA GLU A 5 12.58 11.33 -18.15
C GLU A 5 11.15 10.87 -17.80
N VAL A 6 10.19 11.80 -17.76
CA VAL A 6 8.77 11.48 -17.55
C VAL A 6 8.21 10.67 -18.71
N LEU A 7 8.50 11.06 -19.96
CA LEU A 7 8.09 10.29 -21.13
C LEU A 7 8.67 8.88 -21.11
N ARG A 8 9.94 8.75 -20.71
CA ARG A 8 10.60 7.45 -20.57
C ARG A 8 9.90 6.55 -19.54
N VAL A 9 9.56 7.07 -18.36
CA VAL A 9 8.81 6.34 -17.33
C VAL A 9 7.48 5.82 -17.88
N ILE A 10 6.72 6.68 -18.58
CA ILE A 10 5.44 6.31 -19.16
C ILE A 10 5.61 5.15 -20.15
N HIS A 11 6.66 5.16 -20.98
CA HIS A 11 6.91 4.10 -21.94
C HIS A 11 7.41 2.79 -21.32
N GLU A 12 8.13 2.85 -20.21
CA GLU A 12 8.91 1.72 -19.68
C GLU A 12 8.33 1.11 -18.38
N HIS A 13 7.33 1.70 -17.73
CA HIS A 13 6.85 1.21 -16.42
C HIS A 13 6.22 -0.20 -16.43
N HIS A 14 5.98 -0.77 -17.62
CA HIS A 14 5.55 -2.16 -17.82
C HIS A 14 6.68 -3.09 -18.32
N GLU A 15 7.90 -2.57 -18.49
CA GLU A 15 9.08 -3.38 -18.74
C GLU A 15 9.52 -4.10 -17.47
N HIS A 16 10.02 -5.32 -17.60
CA HIS A 16 10.51 -6.12 -16.48
C HIS A 16 12.01 -6.36 -16.64
N CYS A 17 12.75 -6.41 -15.53
CA CYS A 17 14.21 -6.56 -15.55
C CYS A 17 14.69 -7.87 -16.17
N ASP A 18 13.86 -8.91 -16.15
CA ASP A 18 14.08 -10.19 -16.84
C ASP A 18 13.69 -10.20 -18.34
N GLY A 19 13.27 -9.07 -18.90
CA GLY A 19 12.89 -8.93 -20.31
C GLY A 19 11.48 -9.45 -20.63
N THR A 20 10.72 -9.93 -19.64
CA THR A 20 9.35 -10.45 -19.88
C THR A 20 8.27 -9.37 -20.00
N GLY A 21 8.64 -8.10 -19.80
CA GLY A 21 7.74 -6.96 -19.86
C GLY A 21 7.40 -6.51 -21.27
N TYR A 22 6.76 -5.35 -21.39
CA TYR A 22 6.34 -4.77 -22.66
C TYR A 22 6.42 -3.23 -22.60
N PRO A 23 6.44 -2.51 -23.73
CA PRO A 23 6.25 -2.99 -25.11
C PRO A 23 7.50 -3.50 -25.85
N ARG A 24 8.71 -3.19 -25.37
CA ARG A 24 9.97 -3.45 -26.06
C ARG A 24 10.78 -4.62 -25.50
N GLN A 25 10.35 -5.21 -24.38
CA GLN A 25 11.03 -6.35 -23.75
C GLN A 25 12.47 -6.00 -23.35
N LEU A 26 12.62 -4.83 -22.71
CA LEU A 26 13.93 -4.33 -22.30
C LEU A 26 14.50 -5.17 -21.15
N SER A 27 15.81 -5.38 -21.15
CA SER A 27 16.52 -5.90 -19.97
C SER A 27 16.82 -4.78 -18.98
N GLU A 28 17.11 -5.15 -17.73
CA GLU A 28 17.35 -4.20 -16.63
C GLU A 28 18.25 -3.00 -16.99
N ALA A 29 19.37 -3.23 -17.68
CA ALA A 29 20.34 -2.19 -18.03
C ALA A 29 19.79 -1.14 -19.03
N ALA A 30 18.77 -1.51 -19.81
CA ALA A 30 18.12 -0.62 -20.77
C ALA A 30 16.93 0.14 -20.16
N ILE A 31 16.41 -0.30 -19.02
CA ILE A 31 15.28 0.34 -18.34
C ILE A 31 15.78 1.53 -17.50
N GLY A 32 15.15 2.68 -17.66
CA GLY A 32 15.43 3.89 -16.89
C GLY A 32 15.30 3.65 -15.38
N ARG A 33 16.14 4.34 -14.59
CA ARG A 33 16.16 4.17 -13.12
C ARG A 33 14.80 4.49 -12.50
N LEU A 34 14.15 5.58 -12.90
CA LEU A 34 12.82 5.93 -12.40
C LEU A 34 11.75 4.93 -12.88
N SER A 35 11.85 4.43 -14.12
CA SER A 35 10.94 3.41 -14.66
C SER A 35 10.98 2.13 -13.83
N ARG A 36 12.16 1.69 -13.38
CA ARG A 36 12.31 0.52 -12.49
C ARG A 36 11.61 0.71 -11.14
N VAL A 37 11.66 1.92 -10.57
CA VAL A 37 10.90 2.26 -9.34
C VAL A 37 9.40 2.21 -9.61
N VAL A 38 8.93 2.84 -10.69
CA VAL A 38 7.50 2.88 -11.04
C VAL A 38 6.97 1.49 -11.38
N CYS A 39 7.76 0.62 -12.02
CA CYS A 39 7.39 -0.76 -12.27
C CYS A 39 7.09 -1.51 -10.95
N ILE A 40 7.92 -1.32 -9.91
CA ILE A 40 7.71 -1.93 -8.59
C ILE A 40 6.42 -1.40 -7.96
N THR A 41 6.23 -0.08 -7.91
CA THR A 41 5.06 0.52 -7.27
C THR A 41 3.76 0.19 -8.01
N ASN A 42 3.78 0.20 -9.34
CA ASN A 42 2.64 -0.15 -10.18
C ASN A 42 2.24 -1.63 -10.02
N HIS A 43 3.22 -2.54 -9.97
CA HIS A 43 2.92 -3.95 -9.74
C HIS A 43 2.36 -4.20 -8.34
N PHE A 44 2.94 -3.58 -7.31
CA PHE A 44 2.44 -3.65 -5.95
C PHE A 44 1.00 -3.12 -5.85
N ASP A 45 0.73 -1.95 -6.42
CA ASP A 45 -0.60 -1.35 -6.42
C ASP A 45 -1.61 -2.25 -7.16
N GLY A 46 -1.26 -2.80 -8.32
CA GLY A 46 -2.14 -3.71 -9.06
C GLY A 46 -2.50 -5.00 -8.31
N LEU A 47 -1.60 -5.51 -7.45
CA LEU A 47 -1.88 -6.66 -6.57
C LEU A 47 -2.81 -6.30 -5.42
N CYS A 48 -2.66 -5.09 -4.85
CA CYS A 48 -3.46 -4.64 -3.71
C CYS A 48 -4.83 -4.08 -4.13
N ASN A 49 -4.87 -3.42 -5.29
CA ASN A 49 -6.00 -2.67 -5.83
C ASN A 49 -6.42 -3.16 -7.24
N PRO A 50 -6.67 -4.46 -7.44
CA PRO A 50 -7.18 -4.94 -8.72
C PRO A 50 -8.58 -4.39 -9.01
N ARG A 51 -9.00 -4.50 -10.28
CA ARG A 51 -10.33 -4.08 -10.73
C ARG A 51 -11.47 -4.77 -9.99
N ASP A 52 -11.30 -6.05 -9.65
CA ASP A 52 -12.17 -6.76 -8.72
C ASP A 52 -11.58 -6.67 -7.31
N PRO A 53 -12.13 -5.85 -6.40
CA PRO A 53 -11.59 -5.67 -5.06
C PRO A 53 -11.53 -6.96 -4.24
N ARG A 54 -12.33 -7.98 -4.58
CA ARG A 54 -12.34 -9.27 -3.87
C ARG A 54 -11.08 -10.10 -4.16
N ALA A 55 -10.41 -9.83 -5.28
CA ALA A 55 -9.15 -10.45 -5.64
C ALA A 55 -7.94 -9.71 -5.06
N GLY A 56 -8.15 -8.57 -4.39
CA GLY A 56 -7.08 -7.76 -3.80
C GLY A 56 -6.33 -8.53 -2.72
N LEU A 57 -5.00 -8.53 -2.83
CA LEU A 57 -4.12 -9.05 -1.79
C LEU A 57 -3.95 -8.02 -0.69
N SER A 58 -3.71 -8.48 0.53
CA SER A 58 -3.19 -7.57 1.56
C SER A 58 -1.79 -7.08 1.14
N PRO A 59 -1.37 -5.86 1.55
CA PRO A 59 -0.01 -5.38 1.30
C PRO A 59 1.09 -6.38 1.68
N HIS A 60 0.91 -7.09 2.79
CA HIS A 60 1.83 -8.14 3.23
C HIS A 60 1.95 -9.28 2.21
N GLU A 61 0.81 -9.78 1.71
CA GLU A 61 0.77 -10.85 0.71
C GLU A 61 1.33 -10.40 -0.64
N ALA A 62 1.04 -9.16 -1.05
CA ALA A 62 1.58 -8.58 -2.27
C ALA A 62 3.12 -8.52 -2.23
N LEU A 63 3.70 -8.02 -1.13
CA LEU A 63 5.16 -7.99 -0.95
C LEU A 63 5.76 -9.41 -0.95
N LYS A 64 5.10 -10.35 -0.26
CA LYS A 64 5.51 -11.77 -0.25
C LYS A 64 5.51 -12.36 -1.66
N GLN A 65 4.44 -12.12 -2.43
CA GLN A 65 4.33 -12.60 -3.81
C GLN A 65 5.40 -11.97 -4.72
N MET A 66 5.61 -10.65 -4.62
CA MET A 66 6.63 -9.94 -5.39
C MET A 66 8.03 -10.52 -5.12
N PHE A 67 8.36 -10.78 -3.86
CA PHE A 67 9.66 -11.31 -3.47
C PHE A 67 9.83 -12.81 -3.80
N ALA A 68 8.79 -13.62 -3.61
CA ALA A 68 8.90 -15.07 -3.77
C ALA A 68 8.69 -15.54 -5.21
N LEU A 69 7.78 -14.90 -5.96
CA LEU A 69 7.32 -15.40 -7.27
C LEU A 69 7.74 -14.49 -8.44
N HIS A 70 8.00 -13.21 -8.20
CA HIS A 70 8.20 -12.23 -9.27
C HIS A 70 9.52 -11.47 -9.14
N ARG A 71 10.44 -11.91 -8.29
CA ARG A 71 11.70 -11.21 -8.00
C ARG A 71 12.52 -10.90 -9.25
N SER A 72 12.54 -11.80 -10.22
CA SER A 72 13.29 -11.61 -11.48
C SER A 72 12.80 -10.41 -12.30
N ARG A 73 11.56 -9.97 -12.10
CA ARG A 73 10.97 -8.87 -12.87
C ARG A 73 11.46 -7.49 -12.41
N PHE A 74 12.12 -7.40 -11.25
CA PHE A 74 12.48 -6.14 -10.61
C PHE A 74 13.98 -6.03 -10.35
N ASP A 75 14.48 -4.80 -10.27
CA ASP A 75 15.81 -4.51 -9.73
C ASP A 75 15.85 -4.97 -8.26
N ASP A 76 16.79 -5.86 -7.94
CA ASP A 76 16.87 -6.52 -6.64
C ASP A 76 17.15 -5.52 -5.49
N VAL A 77 17.94 -4.49 -5.75
CA VAL A 77 18.28 -3.46 -4.76
C VAL A 77 17.07 -2.60 -4.48
N MET A 78 16.35 -2.17 -5.52
CA MET A 78 15.15 -1.36 -5.40
C MET A 78 13.99 -2.13 -4.78
N LEU A 79 13.79 -3.41 -5.13
CA LEU A 79 12.76 -4.25 -4.53
C LEU A 79 12.99 -4.42 -3.03
N LYS A 80 14.22 -4.71 -2.60
CA LYS A 80 14.58 -4.82 -1.17
C LYS A 80 14.38 -3.50 -0.45
N ALA A 81 14.76 -2.38 -1.07
CA ALA A 81 14.54 -1.05 -0.51
C ALA A 81 13.04 -0.77 -0.34
N PHE A 82 12.23 -1.08 -1.35
CA PHE A 82 10.78 -0.93 -1.32
C PHE A 82 10.15 -1.76 -0.18
N ILE A 83 10.47 -3.06 -0.07
CA ILE A 83 9.98 -3.93 1.01
C ILE A 83 10.34 -3.34 2.38
N ARG A 84 11.57 -2.88 2.56
CA ARG A 84 12.01 -2.25 3.82
C ARG A 84 11.25 -0.96 4.11
N CYS A 85 10.97 -0.14 3.10
CA CYS A 85 10.21 1.10 3.23
C CYS A 85 8.73 0.87 3.54
N MET A 86 8.15 -0.24 3.08
CA MET A 86 6.74 -0.58 3.34
C MET A 86 6.52 -1.19 4.72
N GLY A 87 7.54 -1.82 5.30
CA GLY A 87 7.48 -2.40 6.64
C GLY A 87 6.60 -3.64 6.74
N VAL A 88 6.28 -4.04 7.98
CA VAL A 88 5.47 -5.24 8.25
C VAL A 88 3.99 -5.00 7.96
N TYR A 89 3.49 -3.82 8.34
CA TYR A 89 2.13 -3.37 8.12
C TYR A 89 2.13 -2.04 7.35
N PRO A 90 2.13 -2.07 6.01
CA PRO A 90 2.13 -0.86 5.21
C PRO A 90 0.82 -0.07 5.34
N PRO A 91 0.84 1.26 5.11
CA PRO A 91 -0.40 2.06 5.00
C PRO A 91 -1.40 1.44 4.03
N GLY A 92 -2.68 1.44 4.44
CA GLY A 92 -3.76 0.77 3.72
C GLY A 92 -3.97 -0.70 4.11
N SER A 93 -3.11 -1.29 4.95
CA SER A 93 -3.35 -2.64 5.48
C SER A 93 -4.56 -2.65 6.42
N LEU A 94 -5.48 -3.58 6.20
CA LEU A 94 -6.52 -3.92 7.16
C LEU A 94 -5.92 -4.90 8.18
N VAL A 95 -6.20 -4.68 9.46
CA VAL A 95 -5.66 -5.49 10.55
C VAL A 95 -6.75 -5.83 11.56
N GLN A 96 -6.60 -6.97 12.22
CA GLN A 96 -7.32 -7.30 13.45
C GLN A 96 -6.38 -7.08 14.63
N LEU A 97 -6.85 -6.39 15.66
CA LEU A 97 -6.17 -6.28 16.94
C LEU A 97 -6.44 -7.50 17.81
N GLU A 98 -5.62 -7.71 18.83
CA GLU A 98 -5.81 -8.80 19.82
C GLU A 98 -7.09 -8.68 20.64
N ASP A 99 -7.71 -7.50 20.67
CA ASP A 99 -9.01 -7.25 21.32
C ASP A 99 -10.19 -7.34 20.35
N ASP A 100 -10.01 -8.05 19.23
CA ASP A 100 -10.97 -8.32 18.16
C ASP A 100 -11.45 -7.09 17.36
N ARG A 101 -10.92 -5.90 17.65
CA ARG A 101 -11.23 -4.71 16.86
C ARG A 101 -10.52 -4.72 15.51
N TYR A 102 -11.17 -4.11 14.52
CA TYR A 102 -10.62 -3.94 13.18
C TYR A 102 -10.01 -2.55 13.04
N GLY A 103 -8.92 -2.46 12.28
CA GLY A 103 -8.29 -1.18 11.98
C GLY A 103 -7.70 -1.12 10.58
N LEU A 104 -7.46 0.10 10.11
CA LEU A 104 -6.71 0.39 8.89
C LEU A 104 -5.44 1.12 9.26
N VAL A 105 -4.31 0.66 8.75
CA VAL A 105 -3.01 1.32 8.93
C VAL A 105 -2.98 2.64 8.17
N LEU A 106 -2.68 3.73 8.88
CA LEU A 106 -2.48 5.06 8.31
C LEU A 106 -1.00 5.38 8.09
N GLY A 107 -0.14 4.91 8.99
CA GLY A 107 1.28 5.24 8.99
C GLY A 107 2.10 4.19 9.73
N MET A 108 3.41 4.16 9.43
CA MET A 108 4.35 3.24 10.04
C MET A 108 5.51 3.98 10.70
N HIS A 109 6.10 3.37 11.73
CA HIS A 109 7.32 3.85 12.37
C HIS A 109 8.51 3.01 11.91
N PRO A 110 9.51 3.60 11.22
CA PRO A 110 10.67 2.84 10.73
C PRO A 110 11.46 2.11 11.83
N SER A 111 11.51 2.69 13.03
CA SER A 111 12.17 2.10 14.21
C SER A 111 11.33 1.06 14.94
N GLN A 112 9.99 1.06 14.74
CA GLN A 112 9.05 0.14 15.40
C GLN A 112 8.00 -0.39 14.41
N PRO A 113 8.37 -1.28 13.47
CA PRO A 113 7.48 -1.70 12.37
C PRO A 113 6.19 -2.42 12.79
N LEU A 114 6.14 -2.94 14.03
CA LEU A 114 4.97 -3.63 14.59
C LEU A 114 4.01 -2.70 15.34
N LYS A 115 4.33 -1.40 15.43
CA LYS A 115 3.51 -0.41 16.14
C LYS A 115 3.05 0.72 15.21
N PRO A 116 2.32 0.44 14.12
CA PRO A 116 1.82 1.47 13.24
C PRO A 116 0.80 2.40 13.91
N THR A 117 0.50 3.52 13.25
CA THR A 117 -0.68 4.33 13.53
C THR A 117 -1.87 3.79 12.76
N LEU A 118 -3.00 3.59 13.44
CA LEU A 118 -4.22 2.99 12.90
C LEU A 118 -5.41 3.95 13.02
N ILE A 119 -6.39 3.82 12.14
CA ILE A 119 -7.78 4.20 12.40
C ILE A 119 -8.54 2.95 12.83
N LEU A 120 -9.27 3.01 13.94
CA LEU A 120 -10.04 1.87 14.45
C LEU A 120 -11.50 1.97 14.04
N TYR A 121 -12.10 0.83 13.72
CA TYR A 121 -13.53 0.69 13.56
C TYR A 121 -14.21 0.70 14.93
N ASP A 122 -15.21 1.55 15.07
CA ASP A 122 -16.14 1.55 16.19
C ASP A 122 -17.55 1.79 15.65
N SER A 123 -18.45 0.82 15.90
CA SER A 123 -19.86 0.89 15.46
C SER A 123 -20.63 2.08 16.03
N GLN A 124 -20.18 2.66 17.15
CA GLN A 124 -20.87 3.74 17.85
C GLN A 124 -20.31 5.12 17.47
N VAL A 125 -19.15 5.19 16.84
CA VAL A 125 -18.47 6.45 16.50
C VAL A 125 -18.58 6.69 15.00
N PRO A 126 -19.14 7.82 14.53
CA PRO A 126 -19.17 8.16 13.11
C PRO A 126 -17.76 8.14 12.48
N LYS A 127 -17.69 7.85 11.18
CA LYS A 127 -16.40 7.73 10.44
C LYS A 127 -15.59 9.02 10.46
N GLU A 128 -16.24 10.17 10.56
CA GLU A 128 -15.64 11.49 10.62
C GLU A 128 -14.89 11.73 11.94
N GLU A 129 -15.32 11.05 13.01
CA GLU A 129 -14.79 11.14 14.37
C GLU A 129 -13.96 9.91 14.75
N ALA A 130 -13.65 9.07 13.76
CA ALA A 130 -12.96 7.81 13.96
C ALA A 130 -11.65 7.97 14.74
N LEU A 131 -11.48 7.10 15.73
CA LEU A 131 -10.31 7.13 16.61
C LEU A 131 -9.04 6.76 15.85
N ILE A 132 -8.08 7.69 15.85
CA ILE A 132 -6.73 7.45 15.38
C ILE A 132 -5.87 7.04 16.58
N VAL A 133 -5.29 5.85 16.52
CA VAL A 133 -4.47 5.27 17.58
C VAL A 133 -3.05 5.07 17.10
N ASP A 134 -2.10 5.59 17.86
CA ASP A 134 -0.68 5.25 17.70
C ASP A 134 -0.34 4.08 18.62
N LEU A 135 -0.08 2.90 18.04
CA LEU A 135 0.24 1.70 18.83
C LEU A 135 1.55 1.83 19.61
N GLU A 136 2.42 2.79 19.26
CA GLU A 136 3.59 3.10 20.10
C GLU A 136 3.18 3.58 21.49
N ARG A 137 2.08 4.34 21.57
CA ARG A 137 1.57 4.97 22.79
C ARG A 137 0.55 4.12 23.53
N GLU A 138 0.05 3.05 22.91
CA GLU A 138 -0.95 2.15 23.48
C GLU A 138 -0.38 0.73 23.68
N PRO A 139 0.37 0.47 24.77
CA PRO A 139 1.07 -0.80 24.97
C PRO A 139 0.15 -2.01 25.20
N ARG A 140 -1.15 -1.77 25.41
CA ARG A 140 -2.18 -2.81 25.58
C ARG A 140 -2.77 -3.29 24.26
N LEU A 141 -2.45 -2.63 23.14
CA LEU A 141 -2.97 -2.96 21.83
C LEU A 141 -1.85 -3.52 20.96
N ALA A 142 -2.10 -4.67 20.36
CA ALA A 142 -1.21 -5.32 19.41
C ALA A 142 -2.02 -5.82 18.22
N ILE A 143 -1.36 -5.91 17.06
CA ILE A 143 -1.95 -6.48 15.85
C ILE A 143 -1.86 -8.00 15.95
N ALA A 144 -3.02 -8.67 15.94
CA ALA A 144 -3.11 -10.11 15.89
C ALA A 144 -2.84 -10.65 14.48
N SER A 145 -3.41 -10.01 13.45
CA SER A 145 -3.20 -10.41 12.05
C SER A 145 -3.47 -9.31 11.03
N ALA A 146 -2.87 -9.43 9.85
CA ALA A 146 -3.25 -8.67 8.66
C ALA A 146 -4.40 -9.38 7.93
N LEU A 147 -5.34 -8.61 7.42
CA LEU A 147 -6.57 -9.10 6.80
C LEU A 147 -6.66 -8.67 5.34
N ARG A 148 -7.26 -9.53 4.52
CA ARG A 148 -7.80 -9.16 3.20
C ARG A 148 -9.15 -8.46 3.37
N PRO A 149 -9.59 -7.60 2.42
CA PRO A 149 -10.90 -6.96 2.47
C PRO A 149 -12.06 -7.95 2.67
N ALA A 150 -11.99 -9.13 2.05
CA ALA A 150 -13.02 -10.17 2.17
C ALA A 150 -13.11 -10.82 3.58
N GLN A 151 -12.11 -10.62 4.44
CA GLN A 151 -12.09 -11.14 5.82
C GLN A 151 -12.61 -10.11 6.83
N VAL A 152 -12.85 -8.87 6.42
CA VAL A 152 -13.36 -7.80 7.29
C VAL A 152 -14.89 -7.76 7.16
N PRO A 153 -15.64 -7.64 8.27
CA PRO A 153 -17.09 -7.44 8.21
C PRO A 153 -17.46 -6.26 7.31
N PRO A 154 -18.52 -6.34 6.48
CA PRO A 154 -18.85 -5.29 5.51
C PRO A 154 -18.98 -3.89 6.11
N GLU A 155 -19.60 -3.77 7.28
CA GLU A 155 -19.76 -2.49 7.99
C GLU A 155 -18.42 -1.89 8.42
N ALA A 156 -17.51 -2.72 8.94
CA ALA A 156 -16.16 -2.31 9.30
C ALA A 156 -15.34 -1.96 8.06
N LEU A 157 -15.51 -2.70 6.96
CA LEU A 157 -14.84 -2.42 5.70
C LEU A 157 -15.28 -1.08 5.12
N ASP A 158 -16.59 -0.80 5.08
CA ASP A 158 -17.14 0.47 4.60
C ASP A 158 -16.67 1.64 5.47
N TYR A 159 -16.67 1.46 6.78
CA TYR A 159 -16.12 2.42 7.73
C TYR A 159 -14.65 2.72 7.46
N LEU A 160 -13.84 1.68 7.31
CA LEU A 160 -12.40 1.77 7.12
C LEU A 160 -12.00 2.07 5.67
N ASN A 161 -12.93 2.11 4.72
CA ASN A 161 -12.62 2.27 3.30
C ASN A 161 -12.02 3.67 3.03
N PRO A 162 -10.74 3.77 2.62
CA PRO A 162 -10.08 5.05 2.37
C PRO A 162 -10.62 5.75 1.12
N ARG A 163 -11.22 5.02 0.15
CA ARG A 163 -11.75 5.59 -1.10
C ARG A 163 -12.93 6.55 -0.89
N GLN A 164 -13.59 6.50 0.26
CA GLN A 164 -14.63 7.45 0.65
C GLN A 164 -14.08 8.74 1.31
N ARG A 165 -12.78 8.80 1.64
CA ARG A 165 -12.12 10.00 2.20
C ARG A 165 -11.35 10.82 1.16
N ILE A 166 -11.20 10.34 -0.08
CA ILE A 166 -10.49 11.08 -1.13
C ILE A 166 -11.49 11.90 -1.94
N THR A 167 -12.06 12.92 -1.31
CA THR A 167 -12.63 14.05 -2.05
C THR A 167 -11.50 15.05 -2.24
N TYR A 168 -10.96 15.18 -3.46
CA TYR A 168 -9.95 16.21 -3.80
C TYR A 168 -10.56 17.62 -3.86
N TYR A 169 -11.41 17.99 -2.90
CA TYR A 169 -11.97 19.33 -2.80
C TYR A 169 -11.20 20.10 -1.72
N ILE A 170 -10.26 20.94 -2.16
CA ILE A 170 -9.73 22.01 -1.33
C ILE A 170 -10.78 23.12 -1.37
N ASP A 171 -11.42 23.44 -0.25
CA ASP A 171 -12.26 24.64 -0.15
C ASP A 171 -11.37 25.89 -0.19
N PRO A 172 -11.48 26.76 -1.22
CA PRO A 172 -10.69 27.98 -1.29
C PRO A 172 -11.10 29.06 -0.26
N ARG A 173 -12.11 28.83 0.59
CA ARG A 173 -12.62 29.86 1.53
C ARG A 173 -12.01 29.84 2.93
N THR A 174 -11.11 28.92 3.24
CA THR A 174 -10.31 28.98 4.48
C THR A 174 -8.95 29.62 4.20
N ARG A 175 -8.95 30.95 4.08
CA ARG A 175 -7.80 31.79 4.45
C ARG A 175 -8.30 32.77 5.49
N GLY A 176 -7.73 32.68 6.69
CA GLY A 176 -7.83 33.74 7.71
C GLY A 176 -7.10 34.99 7.28
#